data_AF-X1HVM0-F1
#
_entry.id   AF-X1HVM0-F1
#
_cell.length_a   1.000
_cell.length_b   1.000
_cell.length_c   1.000
_cell.angle_alpha   90.00
_cell.angle_beta   90.00
_cell.angle_gamma   90.00
#
_symmetry.space_group_name_H-M   'P 1'
#
loop_
_entity.id
_entity.type
_entity.pdbx_description
1 polymer ?
#
loop_
_entity_poly.entity_id
_entity_poly.type
_entity_poly.pdbx_seq_one_letter_code
_entity_poly.pdbx_strand_id
1 'polypeptide(L)'
;MKLPELEKAEKYVGLYIFDFGDHAGVGFTAEEVAELLESETYKDGKVYKIHKAYPDGKLELKGVRAETFQLEAGMFFYSSELETARRDFKTLVNLAVKAASPCRARVHLAKYNNDKFTVALIYPAEYDDEVSSWLSDGEYKTSGAAEAGIEAVQRYYDYKPEILERHQLFGKFESISRTGEELLARLKLAVQR
;
A
#
# COMPACT_ATOMS: atom_id res chain seq x y z
N MET A 1 -4.30 13.99 20.96
CA MET A 1 -3.14 14.32 20.11
C MET A 1 -2.99 15.82 19.93
N LYS A 2 -1.78 16.36 20.08
CA LYS A 2 -1.41 17.72 19.68
C LYS A 2 -0.37 17.61 18.56
N LEU A 3 -0.66 18.20 17.40
CA LEU A 3 0.25 18.17 16.26
C LEU A 3 1.24 19.35 16.31
N PRO A 4 2.47 19.17 15.81
CA PRO A 4 3.37 20.30 15.56
C PRO A 4 2.81 21.20 14.46
N GLU A 5 3.28 22.46 14.41
CA GLU A 5 3.06 23.30 13.23
C GLU A 5 3.85 22.74 12.04
N LEU A 6 3.19 22.64 10.88
CA LEU A 6 3.78 22.06 9.68
C LEU A 6 3.98 23.15 8.63
N GLU A 7 5.22 23.31 8.17
CA GLU A 7 5.50 24.16 7.01
C GLU A 7 5.20 23.40 5.72
N LYS A 8 4.36 23.99 4.85
CA LYS A 8 3.94 23.44 3.55
C LYS A 8 3.35 22.02 3.72
N ALA A 9 2.22 21.97 4.41
CA ALA A 9 1.55 20.75 4.85
C ALA A 9 1.24 19.77 3.69
N GLU A 10 1.14 20.26 2.46
CA GLU A 10 0.88 19.45 1.25
C GLU A 10 1.95 18.39 1.00
N LYS A 11 3.19 18.63 1.46
CA LYS A 11 4.29 17.66 1.35
C LYS A 11 4.06 16.36 2.11
N TYR A 12 3.21 16.39 3.13
CA TYR A 12 2.98 15.25 4.01
C TYR A 12 1.78 14.40 3.60
N VAL A 13 1.05 14.78 2.54
CA VAL A 13 -0.07 13.98 2.03
C VAL A 13 0.43 12.60 1.60
N GLY A 14 -0.26 11.55 2.06
CA GLY A 14 0.13 10.15 1.86
C GLY A 14 1.08 9.60 2.93
N LEU A 15 1.69 10.47 3.76
CA LEU A 15 2.47 10.05 4.93
C LEU A 15 1.58 9.89 6.17
N TYR A 16 2.18 9.37 7.23
CA TYR A 16 1.49 8.98 8.44
C TYR A 16 1.88 9.86 9.64
N ILE A 17 0.93 9.96 10.56
CA ILE A 17 1.09 10.47 11.91
C ILE A 17 1.00 9.29 12.86
N PHE A 18 1.96 9.21 13.78
CA PHE A 18 1.97 8.24 14.86
C PHE A 18 1.76 8.96 16.18
N ASP A 19 0.68 8.64 16.88
CA ASP A 19 0.35 9.16 18.21
C ASP A 19 0.86 8.17 19.27
N PHE A 20 1.92 8.57 19.97
CA PHE A 20 2.54 7.82 21.06
C PHE A 20 1.78 7.98 22.39
N GLY A 21 0.76 8.83 22.43
CA GLY A 21 -0.07 9.11 23.60
C GLY A 21 0.35 10.38 24.34
N ASP A 22 1.64 10.54 24.62
CA ASP A 22 2.22 11.74 25.23
C ASP A 22 2.64 12.80 24.19
N HIS A 23 3.02 12.36 22.99
CA HIS A 23 3.35 13.19 21.85
C HIS A 23 2.94 12.50 20.52
N ALA A 24 3.04 13.25 19.42
CA ALA A 24 2.83 12.71 18.09
C ALA A 24 3.96 13.10 17.15
N GLY A 25 4.37 12.16 16.30
CA GLY A 25 5.28 12.40 15.20
C GLY A 25 4.53 12.44 13.88
N VAL A 26 4.91 13.36 12.99
CA VAL A 26 4.29 13.58 11.69
C VAL A 26 5.28 13.28 10.56
N GLY A 27 4.83 12.58 9.53
CA GLY A 27 5.58 12.37 8.30
C GLY A 27 6.32 11.04 8.24
N PHE A 28 5.78 9.99 8.87
CA PHE A 28 6.28 8.61 8.77
C PHE A 28 5.84 7.96 7.45
N THR A 29 6.65 7.05 6.88
CA THR A 29 6.20 6.14 5.82
C THR A 29 5.38 4.99 6.41
N ALA A 30 4.70 4.23 5.54
CA ALA A 30 4.01 3.01 5.98
C ALA A 30 4.98 2.00 6.60
N GLU A 31 6.19 1.86 6.04
CA GLU A 31 7.19 0.92 6.57
C GLU A 31 7.69 1.33 7.96
N GLU A 32 7.94 2.63 8.17
CA GLU A 32 8.32 3.16 9.49
C GLU A 32 7.21 2.94 10.52
N VAL A 33 5.95 3.12 10.13
CA VAL A 33 4.80 2.85 11.01
C VAL A 33 4.67 1.36 11.33
N ALA A 34 4.81 0.48 10.34
CA ALA A 34 4.77 -0.96 10.54
C ALA A 34 5.83 -1.39 11.56
N GLU A 35 7.05 -0.89 11.44
CA GLU A 35 8.13 -1.18 12.37
C GLU A 35 7.83 -0.68 13.80
N LEU A 36 7.25 0.52 13.94
CA LEU A 36 6.83 1.03 15.25
C LEU A 36 5.76 0.12 15.89
N LEU A 37 4.77 -0.33 15.11
CA LEU A 37 3.71 -1.20 15.60
C LEU A 37 4.19 -2.61 15.96
N GLU A 38 5.28 -3.08 15.35
CA GLU A 38 5.93 -4.35 15.70
C GLU A 38 6.75 -4.26 16.99
N SER A 39 7.13 -3.05 17.42
CA SER A 39 7.89 -2.86 18.65
C SER A 39 7.01 -3.05 19.89
N GLU A 40 7.53 -3.77 20.89
CA GLU A 40 6.83 -3.94 22.18
C GLU A 40 6.51 -2.61 22.87
N THR A 41 7.34 -1.59 22.65
CA THR A 41 7.19 -0.27 23.26
C THR A 41 6.05 0.54 22.63
N TYR A 42 5.82 0.41 21.32
CA TYR A 42 4.92 1.30 20.58
C TYR A 42 3.75 0.60 19.88
N LYS A 43 3.59 -0.73 20.03
CA LYS A 43 2.50 -1.52 19.43
C LYS A 43 1.08 -0.99 19.66
N ASP A 44 0.85 -0.27 20.76
CA ASP A 44 -0.47 0.29 21.12
C ASP A 44 -0.66 1.74 20.61
N GLY A 45 0.29 2.26 19.82
CA GLY A 45 0.22 3.59 19.24
C GLY A 45 -0.92 3.73 18.22
N LYS A 46 -1.45 4.95 18.08
CA LYS A 46 -2.53 5.23 17.12
C LYS A 46 -1.97 5.82 15.85
N VAL A 47 -2.45 5.31 14.72
CA VAL A 47 -1.96 5.69 13.39
C VAL A 47 -3.02 6.45 12.62
N TYR A 48 -2.60 7.53 11.97
CA TYR A 48 -3.44 8.32 11.09
C TYR A 48 -2.71 8.59 9.77
N LYS A 49 -3.35 8.31 8.65
CA LYS A 49 -2.85 8.69 7.31
C LYS A 49 -3.30 10.10 6.99
N ILE A 50 -2.40 10.93 6.47
CA ILE A 50 -2.71 12.28 6.02
C ILE A 50 -3.34 12.17 4.63
N HIS A 51 -4.66 12.28 4.57
CA HIS A 51 -5.41 12.14 3.33
C HIS A 51 -5.41 13.44 2.51
N LYS A 52 -5.54 14.59 3.18
CA LYS A 52 -5.45 15.92 2.56
C LYS A 52 -4.76 16.91 3.49
N ALA A 53 -4.13 17.90 2.90
CA ALA A 53 -3.61 19.07 3.58
C ALA A 53 -4.12 20.32 2.87
N TYR A 54 -4.44 21.35 3.65
CA TYR A 54 -4.97 22.62 3.15
C TYR A 54 -3.94 23.74 3.31
N PRO A 55 -4.00 24.81 2.49
CA PRO A 55 -3.05 25.93 2.57
C PRO A 55 -3.04 26.66 3.92
N ASP A 56 -4.11 26.54 4.71
CA ASP A 56 -4.22 27.09 6.07
C ASP A 56 -3.59 26.19 7.14
N GLY A 57 -2.93 25.09 6.74
CA GLY A 57 -2.28 24.13 7.63
C GLY A 57 -3.20 23.06 8.20
N LYS A 58 -4.50 23.07 7.89
CA LYS A 58 -5.41 21.99 8.32
C LYS A 58 -5.08 20.69 7.61
N LEU A 59 -5.31 19.58 8.31
CA LEU A 59 -5.15 18.23 7.78
C LEU A 59 -6.47 17.46 7.87
N GLU A 60 -6.78 16.70 6.82
CA GLU A 60 -7.80 15.65 6.85
C GLU A 60 -7.11 14.32 7.11
N LEU A 61 -7.44 13.69 8.25
CA LEU A 61 -6.78 12.47 8.71
C LEU A 61 -7.73 11.29 8.61
N LYS A 62 -7.20 10.16 8.11
CA LYS A 62 -7.88 8.86 8.13
C LYS A 62 -7.22 7.98 9.18
N GLY A 63 -7.99 7.57 10.20
CA GLY A 63 -7.49 6.60 11.18
C GLY A 63 -7.23 5.25 10.49
N VAL A 64 -6.07 4.66 10.77
CA VAL A 64 -5.67 3.36 10.23
C VAL A 64 -5.47 2.40 11.41
N ARG A 65 -6.09 1.23 11.33
CA ARG A 65 -5.94 0.23 12.39
C ARG A 65 -4.57 -0.44 12.29
N ALA A 66 -3.96 -0.75 13.42
CA ALA A 66 -2.62 -1.34 13.46
C ALA A 66 -2.56 -2.67 12.70
N GLU A 67 -3.62 -3.49 12.78
CA GLU A 67 -3.68 -4.78 12.12
C GLU A 67 -3.60 -4.67 10.60
N THR A 68 -3.98 -3.54 10.01
CA THR A 68 -3.92 -3.32 8.55
C THR A 68 -2.48 -3.42 8.02
N PHE A 69 -1.48 -2.97 8.77
CA PHE A 69 -0.07 -3.00 8.36
C PHE A 69 0.53 -4.41 8.32
N GLN A 70 -0.18 -5.40 8.86
CA GLN A 70 0.22 -6.81 8.87
C GLN A 70 -0.59 -7.64 7.85
N LEU A 71 -1.46 -7.00 7.08
CA LEU A 71 -2.34 -7.66 6.12
C LEU A 71 -1.95 -7.29 4.69
N GLU A 72 -2.21 -8.23 3.80
CA GLU A 72 -2.12 -7.99 2.36
C GLU A 72 -3.53 -7.86 1.79
N ALA A 73 -3.71 -6.88 0.91
CA ALA A 73 -4.86 -6.76 0.04
C ALA A 73 -4.45 -7.11 -1.39
N GLY A 74 -5.44 -7.36 -2.24
CA GLY A 74 -5.16 -7.66 -3.62
C GLY A 74 -6.32 -7.40 -4.55
N MET A 75 -5.98 -7.24 -5.82
CA MET A 75 -6.89 -7.08 -6.95
C MET A 75 -6.68 -8.27 -7.89
N PHE A 76 -7.74 -9.02 -8.16
CA PHE A 76 -7.73 -10.25 -8.93
C PHE A 76 -8.59 -10.07 -10.17
N PHE A 77 -7.96 -10.16 -11.34
CA PHE A 77 -8.63 -10.02 -12.63
C PHE A 77 -8.72 -11.39 -13.29
N TYR A 78 -9.93 -11.88 -13.52
CA TYR A 78 -10.16 -13.22 -14.05
C TYR A 78 -10.38 -13.23 -15.55
N SER A 79 -9.84 -14.25 -16.22
CA SER A 79 -10.08 -14.50 -17.64
C SER A 79 -10.25 -15.99 -17.90
N SER A 80 -11.04 -16.34 -18.91
CA SER A 80 -11.14 -17.72 -19.42
C SER A 80 -10.05 -18.06 -20.45
N GLU A 81 -9.29 -17.06 -20.92
CA GLU A 81 -8.32 -17.23 -22.00
C GLU A 81 -6.91 -16.82 -21.55
N LEU A 82 -5.93 -17.68 -21.78
CA LEU A 82 -4.53 -17.40 -21.41
C LEU A 82 -3.98 -16.16 -22.11
N GLU A 83 -4.28 -15.99 -23.40
CA GLU A 83 -3.78 -14.85 -24.19
C GLU A 83 -4.32 -13.51 -23.69
N THR A 84 -5.59 -13.49 -23.27
CA THR A 84 -6.20 -12.33 -22.63
C THR A 84 -5.52 -12.05 -21.28
N ALA A 85 -5.34 -13.06 -20.44
CA ALA A 85 -4.66 -12.90 -19.15
C ALA A 85 -3.19 -12.44 -19.28
N ARG A 86 -2.45 -12.94 -20.29
CA ARG A 86 -1.08 -12.48 -20.60
C ARG A 86 -1.06 -11.02 -21.03
N ARG A 87 -2.02 -10.59 -21.85
CA ARG A 87 -2.16 -9.19 -22.26
C ARG A 87 -2.46 -8.29 -21.06
N ASP A 88 -3.37 -8.71 -20.21
CA ASP A 88 -3.77 -7.98 -19.00
C ASP A 88 -2.59 -7.87 -18.02
N PHE A 89 -1.83 -8.96 -17.82
CA PHE A 89 -0.60 -8.98 -17.04
C PHE A 89 0.44 -7.99 -17.57
N LYS A 90 0.73 -8.05 -18.87
CA LYS A 90 1.70 -7.16 -19.51
C LYS A 90 1.26 -5.70 -19.46
N THR A 91 -0.04 -5.43 -19.60
CA THR A 91 -0.60 -4.09 -19.50
C THR A 91 -0.42 -3.53 -18.09
N LEU A 92 -0.64 -4.35 -17.06
CA LEU A 92 -0.43 -3.96 -15.67
C LEU A 92 1.04 -3.66 -15.36
N VAL A 93 1.95 -4.53 -15.82
CA VAL A 93 3.40 -4.31 -15.66
C VAL A 93 3.84 -3.04 -16.39
N ASN A 94 3.36 -2.82 -17.61
CA ASN A 94 3.66 -1.61 -18.38
C ASN A 94 3.08 -0.35 -17.74
N LEU A 95 1.94 -0.44 -17.03
CA LEU A 95 1.42 0.69 -16.27
C LEU A 95 2.42 1.12 -15.21
N ALA A 96 3.02 0.18 -14.47
CA ALA A 96 4.03 0.49 -13.45
C ALA A 96 5.30 1.14 -14.01
N VAL A 97 5.63 0.88 -15.27
CA VAL A 97 6.73 1.57 -15.97
C VAL A 97 6.37 3.02 -16.30
N LYS A 98 5.12 3.27 -16.71
CA LYS A 98 4.64 4.61 -17.09
C LYS A 98 4.35 5.49 -15.88
N ALA A 99 3.76 4.90 -14.86
CA ALA A 99 3.39 5.53 -13.61
C ALA A 99 3.75 4.55 -12.49
N ALA A 100 4.78 4.88 -11.71
CA ALA A 100 5.25 4.02 -10.64
C ALA A 100 4.11 3.59 -9.71
N SER A 101 4.13 2.31 -9.30
CA SER A 101 3.17 1.75 -8.36
C SER A 101 3.18 2.55 -7.04
N PRO A 102 2.06 2.72 -6.33
CA PRO A 102 2.04 3.43 -5.05
C PRO A 102 2.96 2.81 -4.01
N CYS A 103 3.06 1.47 -4.03
CA CYS A 103 3.85 0.68 -3.10
C CYS A 103 4.54 -0.49 -3.82
N ARG A 104 5.36 -1.21 -3.06
CA ARG A 104 5.89 -2.49 -3.50
C ARG A 104 4.75 -3.51 -3.59
N ALA A 105 4.57 -4.12 -4.76
CA ALA A 105 3.47 -5.06 -5.01
C ALA A 105 3.91 -6.25 -5.86
N ARG A 106 3.27 -7.40 -5.67
CA ARG A 106 3.52 -8.62 -6.45
C ARG A 106 2.45 -8.75 -7.51
N VAL A 107 2.86 -9.04 -8.74
CA VAL A 107 1.95 -9.38 -9.84
C VAL A 107 2.20 -10.82 -10.24
N HIS A 108 1.15 -11.64 -10.20
CA HIS A 108 1.20 -13.02 -10.70
C HIS A 108 0.24 -13.18 -11.88
N LEU A 109 0.70 -13.84 -12.93
CA LEU A 109 -0.17 -14.54 -13.86
C LEU A 109 -0.27 -15.98 -13.39
N ALA A 110 -1.48 -16.44 -13.06
CA ALA A 110 -1.67 -17.79 -12.53
C ALA A 110 -2.85 -18.50 -13.21
N LYS A 111 -2.73 -19.82 -13.33
CA LYS A 111 -3.84 -20.70 -13.69
C LYS A 111 -4.62 -21.04 -12.42
N TYR A 112 -5.81 -20.45 -12.33
CA TYR A 112 -6.67 -20.50 -11.16
C TYR A 112 -7.62 -21.71 -11.17
N ASN A 113 -7.88 -22.35 -12.31
CA ASN A 113 -8.43 -23.71 -12.38
C ASN A 113 -8.25 -24.25 -13.82
N ASN A 114 -8.85 -25.40 -14.16
CA ASN A 114 -8.63 -26.06 -15.45
C ASN A 114 -8.78 -25.13 -16.66
N ASP A 115 -9.65 -24.12 -16.60
CA ASP A 115 -9.94 -23.19 -17.71
C ASP A 115 -10.07 -21.71 -17.28
N LYS A 116 -9.50 -21.33 -16.14
CA LYS A 116 -9.49 -19.93 -15.68
C LYS A 116 -8.09 -19.49 -15.31
N PHE A 117 -7.75 -18.29 -15.77
CA PHE A 117 -6.53 -17.58 -15.47
C PHE A 117 -6.85 -16.36 -14.62
N THR A 118 -5.89 -15.96 -13.79
CA THR A 118 -5.99 -14.73 -13.04
C THR A 118 -4.71 -13.92 -13.14
N VAL A 119 -4.87 -12.61 -13.27
CA VAL A 119 -3.81 -11.64 -12.96
C VAL A 119 -4.07 -11.17 -11.53
N ALA A 120 -3.22 -11.57 -10.61
CA ALA A 120 -3.28 -11.18 -9.21
C ALA A 120 -2.28 -10.05 -8.95
N LEU A 121 -2.75 -8.92 -8.45
CA LEU A 121 -1.95 -7.83 -7.91
C LEU A 121 -2.10 -7.84 -6.39
N ILE A 122 -1.03 -8.13 -5.65
CA ILE A 122 -1.04 -8.30 -4.19
C ILE A 122 -0.09 -7.27 -3.56
N TYR A 123 -0.56 -6.55 -2.55
CA TYR A 123 0.13 -5.41 -1.95
C TYR A 123 -0.24 -5.25 -0.46
N PRO A 124 0.53 -4.48 0.32
CA PRO A 124 0.20 -4.19 1.72
C PRO A 124 -1.14 -3.43 1.83
N ALA A 125 -2.02 -3.87 2.74
CA ALA A 125 -3.42 -3.45 2.77
C ALA A 125 -3.63 -1.96 3.09
N GLU A 126 -2.65 -1.27 3.67
CA GLU A 126 -2.69 0.17 3.93
C GLU A 126 -2.61 1.05 2.66
N TYR A 127 -2.31 0.44 1.51
CA TYR A 127 -2.25 1.09 0.20
C TYR A 127 -3.47 0.80 -0.70
N ASP A 128 -4.53 0.17 -0.17
CA ASP A 128 -5.67 -0.28 -0.98
C ASP A 128 -6.36 0.85 -1.77
N ASP A 129 -6.54 2.02 -1.14
CA ASP A 129 -7.10 3.18 -1.79
C ASP A 129 -6.16 3.70 -2.90
N GLU A 130 -4.85 3.80 -2.62
CA GLU A 130 -3.88 4.32 -3.58
C GLU A 130 -3.70 3.39 -4.77
N VAL A 131 -3.71 2.07 -4.57
CA VAL A 131 -3.65 1.10 -5.66
C VAL A 131 -4.91 1.17 -6.51
N SER A 132 -6.08 1.29 -5.90
CA SER A 132 -7.35 1.48 -6.61
C SER A 132 -7.34 2.75 -7.47
N SER A 133 -6.88 3.88 -6.91
CA SER A 133 -6.72 5.14 -7.65
C SER A 133 -5.69 5.01 -8.77
N TRP A 134 -4.53 4.39 -8.51
CA TRP A 134 -3.48 4.21 -9.51
C TRP A 134 -3.92 3.37 -10.71
N LEU A 135 -4.66 2.28 -10.47
CA LEU A 135 -5.25 1.47 -11.54
C LEU A 135 -6.26 2.29 -12.35
N SER A 136 -7.09 3.09 -11.68
CA SER A 136 -8.11 3.94 -12.32
C SER A 136 -7.50 5.06 -13.16
N ASP A 137 -6.53 5.79 -12.60
CA ASP A 137 -5.79 6.87 -13.27
C ASP A 137 -4.96 6.34 -14.44
N GLY A 138 -4.44 5.12 -14.31
CA GLY A 138 -3.76 4.39 -15.37
C GLY A 138 -4.66 3.80 -16.44
N GLU A 139 -5.98 4.01 -16.31
CA GLU A 139 -7.03 3.42 -17.14
C GLU A 139 -6.91 1.89 -17.30
N TYR A 140 -6.39 1.21 -16.27
CA TYR A 140 -6.26 -0.23 -16.29
C TYR A 140 -7.64 -0.88 -16.25
N LYS A 141 -7.99 -1.59 -17.33
CA LYS A 141 -9.27 -2.26 -17.50
C LYS A 141 -9.05 -3.66 -18.03
N THR A 142 -9.77 -4.62 -17.47
CA THR A 142 -9.81 -6.00 -17.94
C THR A 142 -11.19 -6.32 -18.49
N SER A 143 -11.27 -7.34 -19.35
CA SER A 143 -12.54 -7.75 -19.96
C SER A 143 -13.39 -8.66 -19.05
N GLY A 144 -12.76 -9.30 -18.06
CA GLY A 144 -13.43 -10.22 -17.15
C GLY A 144 -13.76 -9.61 -15.78
N ALA A 145 -14.31 -10.46 -14.91
CA ALA A 145 -14.65 -10.10 -13.54
C ALA A 145 -13.39 -9.72 -12.74
N ALA A 146 -13.55 -8.74 -11.86
CA ALA A 146 -12.53 -8.34 -10.90
C ALA A 146 -13.03 -8.57 -9.47
N GLU A 147 -12.14 -9.02 -8.60
CA GLU A 147 -12.37 -9.19 -7.17
C GLU A 147 -11.27 -8.48 -6.40
N ALA A 148 -11.60 -7.86 -5.26
CA ALA A 148 -10.66 -7.07 -4.48
C ALA A 148 -10.77 -7.37 -2.98
N GLY A 149 -9.68 -7.09 -2.26
CA GLY A 149 -9.62 -7.06 -0.80
C GLY A 149 -8.83 -8.19 -0.15
N ILE A 150 -8.73 -8.13 1.17
CA ILE A 150 -7.90 -9.02 2.00
C ILE A 150 -8.35 -10.49 1.89
N GLU A 151 -9.66 -10.74 1.93
CA GLU A 151 -10.17 -12.12 1.83
C GLU A 151 -9.90 -12.76 0.46
N ALA A 152 -9.83 -11.96 -0.61
CA ALA A 152 -9.51 -12.46 -1.93
C ALA A 152 -8.06 -12.97 -2.00
N VAL A 153 -7.14 -12.29 -1.30
CA VAL A 153 -5.75 -12.75 -1.13
C VAL A 153 -5.69 -14.07 -0.37
N GLN A 154 -6.43 -14.18 0.73
CA GLN A 154 -6.47 -15.43 1.50
C GLN A 154 -6.98 -16.59 0.63
N ARG A 155 -8.10 -16.41 -0.08
CA ARG A 155 -8.63 -17.41 -1.03
C ARG A 155 -7.61 -17.79 -2.10
N TYR A 156 -6.90 -16.81 -2.65
CA TYR A 156 -5.87 -17.04 -3.64
C TYR A 156 -4.73 -17.91 -3.09
N TYR A 157 -4.28 -17.68 -1.85
CA TYR A 157 -3.25 -18.50 -1.22
C TYR A 157 -3.74 -19.90 -0.85
N ASP A 158 -4.95 -20.02 -0.32
CA ASP A 158 -5.54 -21.31 0.04
C ASP A 158 -5.71 -22.21 -1.18
N TYR A 159 -6.09 -21.62 -2.32
CA TYR A 159 -6.25 -22.33 -3.57
C TYR A 159 -4.93 -22.85 -4.16
N LYS A 160 -3.80 -22.18 -3.87
CA LYS A 160 -2.46 -22.50 -4.41
C LYS A 160 -2.44 -22.66 -5.94
N PRO A 161 -2.83 -21.62 -6.69
CA PRO A 161 -2.89 -21.70 -8.15
C PRO A 161 -1.50 -21.91 -8.75
N GLU A 162 -1.45 -22.51 -9.93
CA GLU A 162 -0.22 -22.69 -10.67
C GLU A 162 0.23 -21.32 -11.20
N ILE A 163 1.36 -20.82 -10.71
CA ILE A 163 1.88 -19.52 -11.14
C ILE A 163 2.68 -19.69 -12.43
N LEU A 164 2.19 -19.07 -13.50
CA LEU A 164 2.80 -19.11 -14.83
C LEU A 164 3.87 -18.03 -15.00
N GLU A 165 3.62 -16.82 -14.48
CA GLU A 165 4.58 -15.72 -14.47
C GLU A 165 4.50 -14.90 -13.18
N ARG A 166 5.63 -14.30 -12.79
CA ARG A 166 5.74 -13.42 -11.63
C ARG A 166 6.46 -12.13 -12.01
N HIS A 167 6.00 -11.02 -11.46
CA HIS A 167 6.67 -9.74 -11.56
C HIS A 167 6.57 -8.97 -10.24
N GLN A 168 7.61 -8.22 -9.90
CA GLN A 168 7.65 -7.39 -8.71
C GLN A 168 7.56 -5.93 -9.14
N LEU A 169 6.56 -5.21 -8.65
CA LEU A 169 6.46 -3.76 -8.79
C LEU A 169 7.20 -3.09 -7.64
N PHE A 170 7.79 -1.93 -7.94
CA PHE A 170 8.48 -1.06 -7.01
C PHE A 170 7.68 0.21 -6.81
N GLY A 171 7.69 0.72 -5.57
CA GLY A 171 6.91 1.89 -5.17
C GLY A 171 7.49 3.21 -5.70
N LYS A 172 6.62 4.21 -5.92
CA LYS A 172 6.98 5.58 -6.30
C LYS A 172 7.82 6.27 -5.20
N PHE A 173 7.57 5.90 -3.96
CA PHE A 173 8.23 6.45 -2.78
C PHE A 173 9.11 5.38 -2.13
N GLU A 174 10.20 4.98 -2.79
CA GLU A 174 11.39 4.57 -2.05
C GLU A 174 12.09 5.82 -1.46
N SER A 175 11.33 6.69 -0.80
CA SER A 175 11.93 7.58 0.18
C SER A 175 12.56 6.66 1.23
N ILE A 176 13.87 6.74 1.40
CA ILE A 176 14.66 5.88 2.31
C ILE A 176 13.93 5.81 3.66
N SER A 177 13.18 4.73 3.88
CA SER A 177 12.51 4.45 5.15
C SER A 177 13.61 4.13 6.14
N ARG A 178 13.60 4.79 7.29
CA ARG A 178 14.55 4.51 8.36
C ARG A 178 14.13 3.23 9.05
N THR A 179 15.11 2.45 9.50
CA THR A 179 14.87 1.20 10.21
C THR A 179 15.74 1.11 11.47
N GLY A 180 15.32 0.28 12.41
CA GLY A 180 15.99 -0.01 13.67
C GLY A 180 16.38 1.24 14.46
N GLU A 181 17.66 1.31 14.82
CA GLU A 181 18.20 2.41 15.63
C GLU A 181 18.05 3.78 14.95
N GLU A 182 18.06 3.85 13.62
CA GLU A 182 17.94 5.13 12.90
C GLU A 182 16.54 5.73 13.04
N LEU A 183 15.51 4.87 13.02
CA LEU A 183 14.13 5.28 13.28
C LEU A 183 13.97 5.72 14.73
N LEU A 184 14.42 4.88 15.67
CA LEU A 184 14.31 5.12 17.11
C LEU A 184 15.01 6.42 17.55
N ALA A 185 16.19 6.71 16.99
CA ALA A 185 16.95 7.93 17.31
C ALA A 185 16.20 9.22 16.93
N ARG A 186 15.28 9.16 15.97
CA ARG A 186 14.55 10.31 15.43
C ARG A 186 13.12 10.46 15.97
N LEU A 187 12.63 9.53 16.79
CA LEU A 187 11.28 9.64 17.38
C LEU A 187 11.11 10.89 18.25
N LYS A 188 12.21 11.45 18.79
CA LYS A 188 12.19 12.71 19.55
C LYS A 188 11.86 13.94 18.71
N LEU A 189 11.86 13.84 17.38
CA LEU A 189 11.48 14.92 16.47
C LEU A 189 9.97 14.86 16.21
N ALA A 190 9.27 15.97 16.41
CA ALA A 190 7.83 16.04 16.13
C ALA A 190 7.51 15.93 14.63
N VAL A 191 8.45 16.36 13.78
CA VAL A 191 8.34 16.30 12.31
C VAL A 191 9.48 15.44 11.78
N GLN A 192 9.12 14.42 11.01
CA GLN A 192 10.03 13.35 10.60
C GLN A 192 10.71 13.61 9.25
N ARG A 193 10.18 14.57 8.46
CA ARG A 193 10.66 14.96 7.12
C ARG A 193 10.45 16.43 6.83
#